data_AF-A0A8E0KHY8-F1
#
_entry.id   AF-A0A8E0KHY8-F1
#
_cell.length_a   1.000
_cell.length_b   1.000
_cell.length_c   1.000
_cell.angle_alpha   90.00
_cell.angle_beta   90.00
_cell.angle_gamma   90.00
#
_symmetry.space_group_name_H-M   'P 1'
#
loop_
_entity.id
_entity.type
_entity.pdbx_description
1 polymer ?
#
loop_
_entity_poly.entity_id
_entity_poly.type
_entity_poly.pdbx_seq_one_letter_code
_entity_poly.pdbx_strand_id
1 'polypeptide(L)'
;MLARILTAYQLGHVDNVWEPFFEAPGPLNGTEHIITSAMSKAWPVADGGVGAITYMAEILMGAMGGRARWRTMPWMVVLFGIVVVPLGVVSIYFIIMQPIAIGTYCTICLLAAAAMLIMIPYSLDELVAMGQFLVLNTRRGRPFWRAFFRGDALPGGTVDKRPGFSDGWGRATASALRGATLPWTLVVSAGLGVWLMLSRLVLGTEPPLADTDHLIGALVVTVSVIAMAEVGRPLRFLNIGFAAWLIASPWMIDGGSLAGTFSNQIVGLTILALSLPRGRRSQEHYGSWDRFIV
;
A
#
# COMPACT_ATOMS: atom_id res chain seq x y z
N MET A 1 4.79 -16.47 4.20
CA MET A 1 5.59 -17.42 3.39
C MET A 1 6.77 -16.74 2.72
N LEU A 2 6.56 -15.68 1.95
CA LEU A 2 7.63 -14.92 1.28
C LEU A 2 8.71 -14.44 2.27
N ALA A 3 8.32 -13.68 3.30
CA ALA A 3 9.24 -13.17 4.32
C ALA A 3 10.07 -14.28 5.00
N ARG A 4 9.46 -15.45 5.28
CA ARG A 4 10.14 -16.60 5.89
C ARG A 4 11.29 -17.12 5.05
N ILE A 5 11.13 -17.18 3.72
CA ILE A 5 12.19 -17.64 2.81
C ILE A 5 13.35 -16.64 2.84
N LEU A 6 13.06 -15.34 2.81
CA LEU A 6 14.08 -14.29 2.94
C LEU A 6 14.83 -14.39 4.26
N THR A 7 14.12 -14.57 5.38
CA THR A 7 14.74 -14.78 6.69
C THR A 7 15.64 -16.01 6.72
N ALA A 8 15.17 -17.13 6.16
CA ALA A 8 15.91 -18.38 6.18
C ALA A 8 17.25 -18.24 5.44
N TYR A 9 17.26 -17.54 4.30
CA TYR A 9 18.50 -17.23 3.59
C TYR A 9 19.41 -16.29 4.39
N GLN A 10 18.86 -15.21 4.96
CA GLN A 10 19.66 -14.26 5.76
C GLN A 10 20.28 -14.88 7.02
N LEU A 11 19.64 -15.91 7.58
CA LEU A 11 20.16 -16.71 8.69
C LEU A 11 21.02 -17.91 8.24
N GLY A 12 21.30 -18.06 6.95
CA GLY A 12 22.13 -19.15 6.40
C GLY A 12 21.51 -20.54 6.50
N HIS A 13 20.18 -20.64 6.61
CA HIS A 13 19.47 -21.92 6.63
C HIS A 13 19.13 -22.46 5.23
N VAL A 14 19.25 -21.61 4.20
CA VAL A 14 19.05 -21.95 2.79
C VAL A 14 20.13 -21.26 1.98
N ASP A 15 20.69 -21.96 0.99
CA ASP A 15 21.84 -21.50 0.21
C ASP A 15 21.47 -20.62 -0.99
N ASN A 16 20.21 -20.61 -1.40
CA ASN A 16 19.71 -19.81 -2.53
C ASN A 16 18.27 -19.31 -2.32
N VAL A 17 17.94 -18.23 -3.02
CA VAL A 17 16.58 -17.68 -3.07
C VAL A 17 16.09 -17.66 -4.51
N TRP A 18 14.81 -17.92 -4.69
CA TRP A 18 14.18 -17.86 -6.00
C TRP A 18 14.09 -16.41 -6.51
N GLU A 19 14.75 -16.14 -7.64
CA GLU A 19 14.72 -14.86 -8.35
C GLU A 19 14.71 -15.12 -9.87
N PRO A 20 13.55 -15.01 -10.54
CA PRO A 20 13.41 -15.36 -11.95
C PRO A 20 13.66 -14.18 -12.92
N PHE A 21 13.65 -12.92 -12.45
CA PHE A 21 13.59 -11.75 -13.33
C PHE A 21 14.80 -10.83 -13.23
N PHE A 22 15.44 -10.75 -12.06
CA PHE A 22 16.45 -9.72 -11.81
C PHE A 22 17.82 -10.29 -11.49
N GLU A 23 18.82 -9.83 -12.23
CA GLU A 23 20.23 -10.16 -12.01
C GLU A 23 20.89 -9.09 -11.12
N ALA A 24 22.05 -9.44 -10.55
CA ALA A 24 22.87 -8.50 -9.79
C ALA A 24 24.36 -8.69 -10.14
N PRO A 25 25.21 -7.67 -9.89
CA PRO A 25 26.64 -7.82 -10.08
C PRO A 25 27.24 -8.89 -9.17
N GLY A 26 27.92 -9.87 -9.76
CA GLY A 26 28.65 -10.91 -9.03
C GLY A 26 27.92 -12.27 -9.02
N PRO A 27 28.19 -13.13 -8.02
CA PRO A 27 27.66 -14.51 -7.99
C PRO A 27 26.22 -14.61 -7.47
N LEU A 28 25.65 -13.51 -6.96
CA LEU A 28 24.32 -13.48 -6.34
C LEU A 28 23.26 -13.08 -7.37
N ASN A 29 22.04 -13.57 -7.19
CA ASN A 29 20.89 -13.04 -7.94
C ASN A 29 20.37 -11.71 -7.33
N GLY A 30 19.43 -11.05 -8.01
CA GLY A 30 18.87 -9.75 -7.59
C GLY A 30 18.30 -9.75 -6.17
N THR A 31 17.49 -10.75 -5.81
CA THR A 31 16.93 -10.87 -4.46
C THR A 31 18.01 -11.09 -3.41
N GLU A 32 18.94 -12.02 -3.63
CA GLU A 32 20.05 -12.34 -2.72
C GLU A 32 20.95 -11.13 -2.48
N HIS A 33 21.24 -10.37 -3.54
CA HIS A 33 22.04 -9.15 -3.46
C HIS A 33 21.36 -8.06 -2.60
N ILE A 34 20.04 -7.89 -2.74
CA ILE A 34 19.28 -6.91 -1.97
C ILE A 34 19.22 -7.29 -0.49
N ILE A 35 18.86 -8.53 -0.15
CA ILE A 35 18.66 -8.97 1.24
C ILE A 35 19.98 -9.16 2.01
N THR A 36 21.11 -9.07 1.33
CA THR A 36 22.45 -9.08 1.95
C THR A 36 23.19 -7.75 1.81
N SER A 37 22.52 -6.73 1.27
CA SER A 37 23.04 -5.37 1.10
C SER A 37 23.31 -4.67 2.43
N ALA A 38 24.10 -3.59 2.39
CA ALA A 38 24.34 -2.74 3.55
C ALA A 38 23.05 -2.15 4.13
N MET A 39 22.05 -1.90 3.28
CA MET A 39 20.74 -1.41 3.67
C MET A 39 19.98 -2.42 4.54
N SER A 40 19.99 -3.69 4.11
CA SER A 40 19.36 -4.80 4.83
C SER A 40 20.08 -5.10 6.15
N LYS A 41 21.43 -5.06 6.12
CA LYS A 41 22.30 -5.28 7.29
C LYS A 41 22.37 -4.10 8.25
N ALA A 42 21.76 -2.95 7.92
CA ALA A 42 21.71 -1.80 8.82
C ALA A 42 20.86 -2.08 10.08
N TRP A 43 19.97 -3.08 10.01
CA TRP A 43 19.19 -3.53 11.14
C TRP A 43 19.92 -4.66 11.89
N PRO A 44 19.84 -4.70 13.24
CA PRO A 44 20.49 -5.74 14.04
C PRO A 44 19.86 -7.12 13.86
N VAL A 45 18.71 -7.19 13.20
CA VAL A 45 17.94 -8.41 12.92
C VAL A 45 17.67 -8.46 11.42
N ALA A 46 17.63 -9.67 10.86
CA ALA A 46 17.22 -9.93 9.49
C ALA A 46 15.89 -9.23 9.17
N ASP A 47 15.88 -8.33 8.19
CA ASP A 47 14.70 -7.54 7.81
C ASP A 47 13.53 -8.42 7.35
N GLY A 48 13.80 -9.53 6.65
CA GLY A 48 12.81 -10.54 6.31
C GLY A 48 12.19 -11.17 7.56
N GLY A 49 12.97 -11.34 8.63
CA GLY A 49 12.51 -11.83 9.93
C GLY A 49 11.58 -10.85 10.64
N VAL A 50 11.94 -9.57 10.64
CA VAL A 50 11.09 -8.49 11.16
C VAL A 50 9.75 -8.45 10.40
N GLY A 51 9.81 -8.55 9.07
CA GLY A 51 8.62 -8.66 8.24
C GLY A 51 7.77 -9.89 8.59
N ALA A 52 8.37 -11.07 8.74
CA ALA A 52 7.66 -12.30 9.06
C ALA A 52 6.91 -12.24 10.41
N ILE A 53 7.55 -11.70 11.45
CA ILE A 53 6.93 -11.51 12.77
C ILE A 53 5.76 -10.54 12.65
N THR A 54 5.96 -9.44 11.93
CA THR A 54 4.92 -8.42 11.86
C THR A 54 3.71 -8.88 11.05
N TYR A 55 3.91 -9.57 9.92
CA TYR A 55 2.82 -10.19 9.17
C TYR A 55 2.06 -11.23 9.99
N MET A 56 2.75 -11.99 10.85
CA MET A 56 2.08 -12.90 11.78
C MET A 56 1.20 -12.15 12.77
N ALA A 57 1.72 -11.07 13.37
CA ALA A 57 0.96 -10.23 14.29
C ALA A 57 -0.27 -9.61 13.60
N GLU A 58 -0.14 -9.14 12.36
CA GLU A 58 -1.24 -8.62 11.56
C GLU A 58 -2.32 -9.66 11.27
N ILE A 59 -1.93 -10.89 10.90
CA ILE A 59 -2.88 -11.98 10.69
C ILE A 59 -3.64 -12.29 11.98
N LEU A 60 -2.94 -12.36 13.12
CA LEU A 60 -3.57 -12.62 14.42
C LEU A 60 -4.53 -11.48 14.80
N MET A 61 -4.11 -10.22 14.70
CA MET A 61 -4.97 -9.07 14.96
C MET A 61 -6.17 -9.03 14.01
N GLY A 62 -5.95 -9.35 12.74
CA GLY A 62 -6.99 -9.45 11.71
C GLY A 62 -8.04 -10.51 12.05
N ALA A 63 -7.61 -11.66 12.56
CA ALA A 63 -8.48 -12.75 13.01
C ALA A 63 -9.18 -12.45 14.35
N MET A 64 -8.62 -11.55 15.17
CA MET A 64 -9.23 -11.13 16.44
C MET A 64 -10.36 -10.13 16.20
N GLY A 65 -11.58 -10.54 16.57
CA GLY A 65 -12.78 -9.70 16.53
C GLY A 65 -13.68 -9.96 15.31
N GLY A 66 -14.93 -9.49 15.40
CA GLY A 66 -15.91 -9.60 14.31
C GLY A 66 -16.13 -8.27 13.60
N ARG A 67 -17.19 -8.16 12.78
CA ARG A 67 -17.48 -6.92 12.02
C ARG A 67 -17.71 -5.67 12.87
N ALA A 68 -18.08 -5.85 14.14
CA ALA A 68 -18.28 -4.76 15.08
C ALA A 68 -16.98 -4.38 15.82
N ARG A 69 -15.82 -4.91 15.43
CA ARG A 69 -14.52 -4.71 16.11
C ARG A 69 -14.17 -3.24 16.31
N TRP A 70 -14.35 -2.41 15.29
CA TRP A 70 -14.17 -0.95 15.37
C TRP A 70 -14.96 -0.27 16.49
N ARG A 71 -16.06 -0.88 16.94
CA ARG A 71 -16.92 -0.38 18.02
C ARG A 71 -16.70 -1.09 19.35
N THR A 72 -16.48 -2.40 19.34
CA THR A 72 -16.37 -3.22 20.57
C THR A 72 -14.97 -3.26 21.14
N MET A 73 -13.95 -3.15 20.29
CA MET A 73 -12.54 -3.12 20.68
C MET A 73 -11.76 -2.06 19.87
N PRO A 74 -12.08 -0.75 19.99
CA PRO A 74 -11.38 0.30 19.25
C PRO A 74 -9.86 0.31 19.45
N TRP A 75 -9.39 -0.03 20.65
CA TRP A 75 -7.96 -0.12 20.96
C TRP A 75 -7.21 -1.10 20.05
N MET A 76 -7.83 -2.21 19.66
CA MET A 76 -7.22 -3.21 18.77
C MET A 76 -7.08 -2.65 17.35
N VAL A 77 -8.08 -1.89 16.90
CA VAL A 77 -8.05 -1.21 15.60
C VAL A 77 -6.95 -0.15 15.54
N VAL A 78 -6.74 0.59 16.64
CA VAL A 78 -5.60 1.52 16.74
C VAL A 78 -4.27 0.78 16.69
N LEU A 79 -4.11 -0.30 17.45
CA LEU A 79 -2.88 -1.09 17.44
C LEU A 79 -2.59 -1.65 16.05
N PHE A 80 -3.61 -2.17 15.37
CA PHE A 80 -3.53 -2.62 13.99
C PHE A 80 -3.06 -1.50 13.05
N GLY A 81 -3.64 -0.30 13.16
CA GLY A 81 -3.19 0.87 12.40
C GLY A 81 -1.75 1.28 12.69
N ILE A 82 -1.31 1.24 13.95
CA ILE A 82 0.07 1.53 14.37
C ILE A 82 1.06 0.52 13.81
N VAL A 83 0.64 -0.72 13.58
CA VAL A 83 1.48 -1.75 12.96
C VAL A 83 1.50 -1.56 11.44
N VAL A 84 0.34 -1.52 10.80
CA VAL A 84 0.21 -1.51 9.33
C VAL A 84 0.78 -0.24 8.69
N VAL A 85 0.50 0.95 9.24
CA VAL A 85 0.87 2.23 8.58
C VAL A 85 2.39 2.42 8.52
N PRO A 86 3.15 2.31 9.63
CA PRO A 86 4.61 2.43 9.59
C PRO A 86 5.27 1.35 8.72
N LEU A 87 4.77 0.10 8.77
CA LEU A 87 5.29 -0.95 7.90
C LEU A 87 5.05 -0.66 6.43
N GLY A 88 3.87 -0.15 6.08
CA GLY A 88 3.58 0.29 4.72
C GLY A 88 4.60 1.33 4.25
N VAL A 89 4.88 2.34 5.08
CA VAL A 89 5.89 3.38 4.78
C VAL A 89 7.30 2.77 4.62
N VAL A 90 7.72 1.90 5.53
CA VAL A 90 9.02 1.21 5.46
C VAL A 90 9.11 0.33 4.22
N SER A 91 8.03 -0.37 3.86
CA SER A 91 7.97 -1.21 2.67
C SER A 91 8.10 -0.39 1.40
N ILE A 92 7.36 0.72 1.27
CA ILE A 92 7.45 1.64 0.12
C ILE A 92 8.86 2.23 0.03
N TYR A 93 9.44 2.62 1.15
CA TYR A 93 10.81 3.11 1.22
C TYR A 93 11.83 2.09 0.69
N PHE A 94 11.75 0.83 1.13
CA PHE A 94 12.63 -0.23 0.63
C PHE A 94 12.45 -0.48 -0.86
N ILE A 95 11.21 -0.46 -1.37
CA ILE A 95 10.97 -0.62 -2.81
C ILE A 95 11.60 0.52 -3.61
N ILE A 96 11.47 1.77 -3.15
CA ILE A 96 12.08 2.95 -3.81
C ILE A 96 13.61 2.85 -3.79
N MET A 97 14.20 2.46 -2.65
CA MET A 97 15.64 2.45 -2.47
C MET A 97 16.36 1.32 -3.22
N GLN A 98 15.68 0.21 -3.51
CA GLN A 98 16.27 -0.95 -4.20
C GLN A 98 16.99 -0.57 -5.50
N PRO A 99 16.32 -0.04 -6.54
CA PRO A 99 17.00 0.30 -7.78
C PRO A 99 17.82 1.58 -7.70
N ILE A 100 17.48 2.52 -6.81
CA ILE A 100 18.17 3.82 -6.69
C ILE A 100 19.54 3.66 -6.03
N ALA A 101 19.62 2.91 -4.93
CA ALA A 101 20.87 2.75 -4.17
C ALA A 101 21.60 1.43 -4.42
N ILE A 102 20.88 0.35 -4.71
CA ILE A 102 21.47 -0.99 -4.90
C ILE A 102 21.60 -1.32 -6.40
N GLY A 103 20.76 -0.73 -7.26
CA GLY A 103 20.84 -0.91 -8.71
C GLY A 103 20.19 -2.19 -9.24
N THR A 104 19.42 -2.91 -8.41
CA THR A 104 18.65 -4.09 -8.84
C THR A 104 17.28 -4.14 -8.14
N TYR A 105 16.48 -5.16 -8.45
CA TYR A 105 15.15 -5.38 -7.91
C TYR A 105 15.06 -6.76 -7.26
N CYS A 106 14.15 -6.90 -6.30
CA CYS A 106 13.87 -8.16 -5.61
C CYS A 106 12.43 -8.58 -5.91
N THR A 107 12.25 -9.63 -6.71
CA THR A 107 10.91 -10.12 -7.11
C THR A 107 10.05 -10.47 -5.90
N ILE A 108 10.63 -11.17 -4.93
CA ILE A 108 9.91 -11.58 -3.71
C ILE A 108 9.51 -10.36 -2.86
N CYS A 109 10.37 -9.35 -2.79
CA CYS A 109 10.13 -8.12 -2.04
C CYS A 109 9.03 -7.29 -2.69
N LEU A 110 9.03 -7.17 -4.02
CA LEU A 110 7.97 -6.51 -4.78
C LEU A 110 6.62 -7.22 -4.60
N LEU A 111 6.59 -8.56 -4.62
CA LEU A 111 5.38 -9.33 -4.35
C LEU A 111 4.86 -9.13 -2.93
N ALA A 112 5.76 -9.11 -1.92
CA ALA A 112 5.39 -8.85 -0.54
C ALA A 112 4.84 -7.43 -0.35
N ALA A 113 5.49 -6.43 -0.95
CA ALA A 113 5.03 -5.05 -0.93
C ALA A 113 3.67 -4.89 -1.63
N ALA A 114 3.46 -5.56 -2.77
CA ALA A 114 2.19 -5.55 -3.47
C ALA A 114 1.05 -6.17 -2.63
N ALA A 115 1.31 -7.30 -1.98
CA ALA A 115 0.33 -7.93 -1.09
C ALA A 115 -0.07 -7.00 0.06
N MET A 116 0.91 -6.33 0.69
CA MET A 116 0.64 -5.36 1.75
C MET A 116 -0.14 -4.15 1.25
N LEU A 117 0.26 -3.60 0.10
CA LEU A 117 -0.39 -2.42 -0.47
C LEU A 117 -1.87 -2.69 -0.79
N ILE A 118 -2.20 -3.90 -1.29
CA ILE A 118 -3.58 -4.32 -1.56
C ILE A 118 -4.41 -4.43 -0.27
N MET A 119 -3.80 -4.71 0.89
CA MET A 119 -4.52 -4.79 2.17
C MET A 119 -4.88 -3.42 2.75
N ILE A 120 -4.13 -2.36 2.40
CA ILE A 120 -4.32 -1.02 2.97
C ILE A 120 -5.73 -0.47 2.73
N PRO A 121 -6.31 -0.50 1.51
CA PRO A 121 -7.66 0.00 1.27
C PRO A 121 -8.72 -0.59 2.20
N TYR A 122 -8.67 -1.90 2.43
CA TYR A 122 -9.61 -2.60 3.31
C TYR A 122 -9.46 -2.20 4.79
N SER A 123 -8.24 -1.85 5.19
CA SER A 123 -7.92 -1.45 6.56
C SER A 123 -8.37 -0.01 6.88
N LEU A 124 -8.35 0.86 5.87
CA LEU A 124 -8.68 2.28 6.04
C LEU A 124 -10.14 2.51 6.44
N ASP A 125 -11.08 1.77 5.86
CA ASP A 125 -12.50 1.87 6.20
C ASP A 125 -12.74 1.63 7.69
N GLU A 126 -12.04 0.65 8.27
CA GLU A 126 -12.17 0.31 9.69
C GLU A 126 -11.54 1.39 10.60
N LEU A 127 -10.37 1.91 10.23
CA LEU A 127 -9.71 3.00 10.96
C LEU A 127 -10.58 4.26 10.98
N VAL A 128 -11.20 4.60 9.84
CA VAL A 128 -12.10 5.75 9.73
C VAL A 128 -13.38 5.52 10.54
N ALA A 129 -13.99 4.34 10.45
CA ALA A 129 -15.19 4.01 11.21
C ALA A 129 -14.95 4.07 12.73
N MET A 130 -13.81 3.53 13.20
CA MET A 130 -13.39 3.62 14.60
C MET A 130 -13.13 5.08 15.01
N GLY A 131 -12.49 5.89 14.16
CA GLY A 131 -12.27 7.31 14.44
C GLY A 131 -13.57 8.08 14.60
N GLN A 132 -14.52 7.87 13.68
CA GLN A 132 -15.86 8.44 13.78
C GLN A 132 -16.59 8.02 15.05
N PHE A 133 -16.50 6.74 15.42
CA PHE A 133 -17.09 6.21 16.65
C PHE A 133 -16.60 6.94 17.90
N LEU A 134 -15.28 7.05 18.04
CA LEU A 134 -14.66 7.69 19.20
C LEU A 134 -15.03 9.17 19.26
N VAL A 135 -14.94 9.90 18.13
CA VAL A 135 -15.30 11.32 18.06
C VAL A 135 -16.77 11.55 18.41
N LEU A 136 -17.69 10.74 17.86
CA LEU A 136 -19.12 10.87 18.13
C LEU A 136 -19.46 10.59 19.60
N ASN A 137 -18.84 9.57 20.21
CA ASN A 137 -19.08 9.26 21.62
C ASN A 137 -18.52 10.33 22.57
N THR A 138 -17.34 10.86 22.28
CA THR A 138 -16.79 11.97 23.07
C THR A 138 -17.67 13.21 22.96
N ARG A 139 -18.18 13.53 21.76
CA ARG A 139 -19.13 14.65 21.58
C ARG A 139 -20.46 14.46 22.29
N ARG A 140 -20.87 13.20 22.55
CA ARG A 140 -22.06 12.85 23.36
C ARG A 140 -21.82 12.90 24.87
N GLY A 141 -20.62 13.30 25.31
CA GLY A 141 -20.26 13.35 26.74
C GLY A 141 -19.94 11.99 27.36
N ARG A 142 -19.74 10.93 26.57
CA ARG A 142 -19.31 9.62 27.09
C ARG A 142 -17.80 9.66 27.40
N PRO A 143 -17.34 8.99 28.47
CA PRO A 143 -15.93 8.95 28.82
C PRO A 143 -15.11 8.22 27.74
N PHE A 144 -14.20 8.94 27.09
CA PHE A 144 -13.39 8.46 25.97
C PHE A 144 -12.70 7.12 26.25
N TRP A 145 -11.96 7.03 27.37
CA TRP A 145 -11.19 5.83 27.73
C TRP A 145 -12.05 4.59 27.92
N ARG A 146 -13.28 4.76 28.44
CA ARG A 146 -14.21 3.64 28.57
C ARG A 146 -14.65 3.14 27.20
N ALA A 147 -15.03 4.04 26.30
CA ALA A 147 -15.41 3.70 24.93
C ALA A 147 -14.24 3.10 24.14
N PHE A 148 -13.01 3.57 24.38
CA PHE A 148 -11.81 3.08 23.72
C PHE A 148 -11.44 1.63 24.10
N PHE A 149 -11.48 1.30 25.41
CA PHE A 149 -11.08 -0.03 25.87
C PHE A 149 -12.21 -1.07 25.86
N ARG A 150 -13.46 -0.67 26.13
CA ARG A 150 -14.61 -1.60 26.25
C ARG A 150 -15.61 -1.50 25.12
N GLY A 151 -15.47 -0.51 24.24
CA GLY A 151 -16.52 -0.14 23.31
C GLY A 151 -17.72 0.52 23.98
N ASP A 152 -18.70 0.90 23.17
CA ASP A 152 -19.98 1.47 23.62
C ASP A 152 -21.05 1.28 22.53
N ALA A 153 -22.32 1.36 22.90
CA ALA A 153 -23.43 1.36 21.94
C ALA A 153 -23.47 2.68 21.16
N LEU A 154 -23.72 2.60 19.85
CA LEU A 154 -23.90 3.78 19.01
C LEU A 154 -25.41 3.97 18.73
N PRO A 155 -26.09 4.93 19.39
CA PRO A 155 -27.47 5.28 19.06
C PRO A 155 -27.65 5.58 17.57
N GLY A 156 -28.65 4.94 16.95
CA GLY A 156 -28.96 5.05 15.53
C GLY A 156 -28.21 4.05 14.62
N GLY A 157 -27.36 3.19 15.17
CA GLY A 157 -26.68 2.14 14.41
C GLY A 157 -27.61 0.97 14.08
N THR A 158 -27.48 0.42 12.87
CA THR A 158 -28.17 -0.80 12.44
C THR A 158 -27.26 -2.02 12.59
N VAL A 159 -27.86 -3.19 12.82
CA VAL A 159 -27.12 -4.46 12.81
C VAL A 159 -26.82 -4.83 11.36
N ASP A 160 -25.54 -5.08 11.06
CA ASP A 160 -25.13 -5.59 9.75
C ASP A 160 -25.60 -7.04 9.58
N LYS A 161 -26.48 -7.28 8.59
CA LYS A 161 -27.05 -8.60 8.27
C LYS A 161 -26.36 -9.28 7.08
N ARG A 162 -25.26 -8.72 6.57
CA ARG A 162 -24.57 -9.26 5.38
C ARG A 162 -23.94 -10.63 5.67
N PRO A 163 -23.57 -11.41 4.63
CA PRO A 163 -22.89 -12.69 4.80
C PRO A 163 -21.50 -12.56 5.44
N GLY A 164 -21.13 -13.48 6.33
CA GLY A 164 -19.88 -13.49 7.10
C GLY A 164 -19.09 -14.76 6.95
N PHE A 165 -18.09 -14.95 7.82
CA PHE A 165 -17.26 -16.15 7.81
C PHE A 165 -18.01 -17.45 8.11
N SER A 166 -19.18 -17.35 8.75
CA SER A 166 -20.09 -18.50 8.97
C SER A 166 -20.92 -18.88 7.75
N ASP A 167 -20.98 -18.00 6.73
CA ASP A 167 -21.71 -18.25 5.50
C ASP A 167 -20.81 -18.92 4.44
N GLY A 168 -21.42 -19.42 3.36
CA GLY A 168 -20.67 -20.04 2.26
C GLY A 168 -19.55 -19.16 1.71
N TRP A 169 -18.39 -19.78 1.44
CA TRP A 169 -17.13 -19.12 1.11
C TRP A 169 -17.26 -18.00 0.06
N GLY A 170 -18.00 -18.24 -1.02
CA GLY A 170 -18.22 -17.25 -2.09
C GLY A 170 -19.01 -16.01 -1.65
N ARG A 171 -19.95 -16.14 -0.71
CA ARG A 171 -20.71 -15.00 -0.18
C ARG A 171 -19.89 -14.21 0.83
N ALA A 172 -19.08 -14.90 1.64
CA ALA A 172 -18.17 -14.27 2.59
C ALA A 172 -17.10 -13.43 1.86
N THR A 173 -16.47 -13.98 0.82
CA THR A 173 -15.45 -13.27 0.03
C THR A 173 -16.04 -12.09 -0.73
N ALA A 174 -17.22 -12.25 -1.36
CA ALA A 174 -17.91 -11.16 -2.03
C ALA A 174 -18.30 -10.02 -1.06
N SER A 175 -18.58 -10.32 0.21
CA SER A 175 -18.81 -9.31 1.23
C SER A 175 -17.51 -8.62 1.66
N ALA A 176 -16.40 -9.35 1.78
CA ALA A 176 -15.10 -8.81 2.17
C ALA A 176 -14.52 -7.84 1.13
N LEU A 177 -14.72 -8.14 -0.16
CA LEU A 177 -14.21 -7.33 -1.27
C LEU A 177 -14.89 -5.96 -1.43
N ARG A 178 -15.97 -5.67 -0.67
CA ARG A 178 -16.69 -4.40 -0.76
C ARG A 178 -15.94 -3.20 -0.19
N GLY A 179 -14.93 -3.42 0.65
CA GLY A 179 -14.13 -2.35 1.28
C GLY A 179 -13.20 -1.61 0.32
N ALA A 180 -13.09 -2.05 -0.94
CA ALA A 180 -12.37 -1.35 -1.98
C ALA A 180 -13.21 -1.32 -3.25
N THR A 181 -13.24 -0.17 -3.92
CA THR A 181 -13.74 -0.11 -5.30
C THR A 181 -12.56 -0.02 -6.25
N LEU A 182 -12.68 -0.63 -7.43
CA LEU A 182 -11.64 -0.62 -8.45
C LEU A 182 -12.03 0.29 -9.63
N PRO A 183 -12.03 1.64 -9.48
CA PRO A 183 -12.17 2.53 -10.61
C PRO A 183 -11.07 2.25 -11.63
N TRP A 184 -11.47 2.08 -12.90
CA TRP A 184 -10.52 1.82 -13.98
C TRP A 184 -9.45 2.92 -14.07
N THR A 185 -9.79 4.17 -13.75
CA THR A 185 -8.83 5.28 -13.76
C THR A 185 -7.66 5.05 -12.80
N LEU A 186 -7.94 4.60 -11.57
CA LEU A 186 -6.93 4.29 -10.56
C LEU A 186 -6.15 3.02 -10.89
N VAL A 187 -6.80 2.01 -11.47
CA VAL A 187 -6.13 0.79 -11.93
C VAL A 187 -5.14 1.11 -13.03
N VAL A 188 -5.53 1.94 -14.00
CA VAL A 188 -4.62 2.39 -15.07
C VAL A 188 -3.52 3.26 -14.50
N SER A 189 -3.80 4.21 -13.60
CA SER A 189 -2.76 5.01 -12.94
C SER A 189 -1.75 4.14 -12.17
N ALA A 190 -2.21 3.11 -11.46
CA ALA A 190 -1.32 2.15 -10.80
C ALA A 190 -0.47 1.37 -11.81
N GLY A 191 -1.06 0.89 -12.92
CA GLY A 191 -0.32 0.23 -13.99
C GLY A 191 0.75 1.12 -14.62
N LEU A 192 0.43 2.40 -14.85
CA LEU A 192 1.38 3.40 -15.33
C LEU A 192 2.48 3.70 -14.32
N GLY A 193 2.17 3.69 -13.01
CA GLY A 193 3.16 3.80 -11.96
C GLY A 193 4.15 2.61 -11.95
N VAL A 194 3.65 1.38 -12.15
CA VAL A 194 4.51 0.19 -12.31
C VAL A 194 5.38 0.30 -13.56
N TRP A 195 4.83 0.80 -14.67
CA TRP A 195 5.60 1.08 -15.88
C TRP A 195 6.76 2.05 -15.60
N LEU A 196 6.51 3.15 -14.89
CA LEU A 196 7.56 4.10 -14.51
C LEU A 196 8.62 3.46 -13.61
N MET A 197 8.22 2.61 -12.67
CA MET A 197 9.17 1.88 -11.81
C MET A 197 10.13 0.97 -12.58
N LEU A 198 9.70 0.47 -13.74
CA LEU A 198 10.46 -0.45 -14.59
C LEU A 198 10.97 0.23 -15.87
N SER A 199 10.75 1.54 -16.05
CA SER A 199 11.03 2.25 -17.30
C SER A 199 12.51 2.17 -17.67
N ARG A 200 13.41 2.24 -16.68
CA ARG A 200 14.86 2.12 -16.87
C ARG A 200 15.28 0.80 -17.50
N LEU A 201 14.57 -0.29 -17.22
CA LEU A 201 14.85 -1.62 -17.78
C LEU A 201 14.43 -1.72 -19.26
N VAL A 202 13.48 -0.90 -19.70
CA VAL A 202 12.87 -0.98 -21.03
C VAL A 202 13.37 0.13 -21.96
N LEU A 203 13.56 1.34 -21.44
CA LEU A 203 13.84 2.56 -22.20
C LEU A 203 15.30 3.03 -22.07
N GLY A 204 16.11 2.35 -21.24
CA GLY A 204 17.51 2.70 -21.01
C GLY A 204 17.69 4.12 -20.48
N THR A 205 16.75 4.62 -19.67
CA THR A 205 16.93 5.88 -18.95
C THR A 205 18.00 5.69 -17.88
N GLU A 206 18.87 6.68 -17.74
CA GLU A 206 19.97 6.66 -16.78
C GLU A 206 19.65 7.58 -15.59
N PRO A 207 20.20 7.30 -14.40
CA PRO A 207 20.19 8.26 -13.29
C PRO A 207 20.80 9.60 -13.73
N PRO A 208 20.29 10.75 -13.25
CA PRO A 208 19.28 10.92 -12.20
C PRO A 208 17.81 10.81 -12.65
N LEU A 209 17.50 10.84 -13.96
CA LEU A 209 16.11 10.79 -14.42
C LEU A 209 15.45 9.42 -14.14
N ALA A 210 16.18 8.31 -14.32
CA ALA A 210 15.66 6.98 -13.99
C ALA A 210 15.22 6.84 -12.52
N ASP A 211 15.96 7.48 -11.60
CA ASP A 211 15.65 7.44 -10.17
C ASP A 211 14.39 8.25 -9.86
N THR A 212 14.19 9.38 -10.54
CA THR A 212 12.96 10.17 -10.38
C THR A 212 11.75 9.43 -10.93
N ASP A 213 11.87 8.77 -12.08
CA ASP A 213 10.80 7.97 -12.67
C ASP A 213 10.39 6.83 -11.72
N HIS A 214 11.38 6.14 -11.15
CA HIS A 214 11.12 5.06 -10.21
C HIS A 214 10.43 5.55 -8.93
N LEU A 215 10.96 6.61 -8.32
CA LEU A 215 10.40 7.22 -7.12
C LEU A 215 8.94 7.63 -7.34
N ILE A 216 8.68 8.37 -8.41
CA ILE A 216 7.35 8.89 -8.71
C ILE A 216 6.40 7.75 -9.10
N GLY A 217 6.89 6.76 -9.86
CA GLY A 217 6.15 5.54 -10.16
C GLY A 217 5.67 4.83 -8.90
N ALA A 218 6.55 4.58 -7.94
CA ALA A 218 6.20 3.93 -6.67
C ALA A 218 5.17 4.72 -5.85
N LEU A 219 5.28 6.06 -5.83
CA LEU A 219 4.32 6.93 -5.16
C LEU A 219 2.96 6.95 -5.85
N VAL A 220 2.92 6.97 -7.18
CA VAL A 220 1.69 6.90 -7.97
C VAL A 220 0.99 5.55 -7.74
N VAL A 221 1.71 4.42 -7.73
CA VAL A 221 1.13 3.11 -7.41
C VAL A 221 0.51 3.15 -6.02
N THR A 222 1.28 3.62 -5.03
CA THR A 222 0.85 3.69 -3.63
C THR A 222 -0.43 4.51 -3.48
N VAL A 223 -0.42 5.75 -3.94
CA VAL A 223 -1.57 6.66 -3.82
C VAL A 223 -2.78 6.13 -4.59
N SER A 224 -2.57 5.58 -5.78
CA SER A 224 -3.66 5.06 -6.61
C SER A 224 -4.34 3.86 -5.94
N VAL A 225 -3.57 2.93 -5.35
CA VAL A 225 -4.14 1.79 -4.62
C VAL A 225 -4.86 2.27 -3.35
N ILE A 226 -4.26 3.15 -2.56
CA ILE A 226 -4.91 3.70 -1.35
C ILE A 226 -6.23 4.40 -1.70
N ALA A 227 -6.29 5.15 -2.82
CA ALA A 227 -7.50 5.83 -3.30
C ALA A 227 -8.60 4.88 -3.83
N MET A 228 -8.32 3.58 -3.94
CA MET A 228 -9.33 2.55 -4.22
C MET A 228 -10.28 2.37 -3.03
N ALA A 229 -9.85 2.65 -1.80
CA ALA A 229 -10.77 2.84 -0.68
C ALA A 229 -11.58 4.11 -0.89
N GLU A 230 -12.91 4.06 -0.77
CA GLU A 230 -13.74 5.25 -0.99
C GLU A 230 -13.44 6.34 0.04
N VAL A 231 -13.15 5.96 1.29
CA VAL A 231 -12.73 6.90 2.35
C VAL A 231 -11.40 7.60 2.03
N GLY A 232 -10.53 6.95 1.27
CA GLY A 232 -9.22 7.45 0.82
C GLY A 232 -9.25 8.09 -0.57
N ARG A 233 -10.39 8.10 -1.26
CA ARG A 233 -10.54 8.58 -2.64
C ARG A 233 -9.94 9.96 -2.92
N PRO A 234 -10.02 10.96 -2.03
CA PRO A 234 -9.41 12.28 -2.25
C PRO A 234 -7.90 12.23 -2.49
N LEU A 235 -7.22 11.19 -1.98
CA LEU A 235 -5.76 11.06 -2.11
C LEU A 235 -5.31 10.96 -3.58
N ARG A 236 -6.18 10.56 -4.50
CA ARG A 236 -5.88 10.55 -5.94
C ARG A 236 -5.38 11.91 -6.46
N PHE A 237 -5.76 13.03 -5.81
CA PHE A 237 -5.30 14.35 -6.23
C PHE A 237 -3.80 14.57 -5.99
N LEU A 238 -3.15 13.78 -5.13
CA LEU A 238 -1.70 13.79 -5.02
C LEU A 238 -1.03 13.36 -6.33
N ASN A 239 -1.67 12.49 -7.12
CA ASN A 239 -1.19 12.10 -8.45
C ASN A 239 -1.10 13.29 -9.43
N ILE A 240 -1.83 14.39 -9.20
CA ILE A 240 -1.70 15.62 -10.01
C ILE A 240 -0.31 16.23 -9.84
N GLY A 241 0.18 16.29 -8.59
CA GLY A 241 1.53 16.80 -8.30
C GLY A 241 2.60 15.90 -8.90
N PHE A 242 2.44 14.58 -8.77
CA PHE A 242 3.33 13.59 -9.37
C PHE A 242 3.35 13.66 -10.90
N ALA A 243 2.17 13.79 -11.53
CA ALA A 243 2.04 13.95 -12.97
C ALA A 243 2.69 15.24 -13.47
N ALA A 244 2.47 16.37 -12.77
CA ALA A 244 3.10 17.63 -13.10
C ALA A 244 4.63 17.54 -13.03
N TRP A 245 5.16 16.85 -12.02
CA TRP A 245 6.59 16.60 -11.91
C TRP A 245 7.12 15.73 -13.06
N LEU A 246 6.44 14.64 -13.44
CA LEU A 246 6.85 13.79 -14.58
C LEU A 246 6.88 14.56 -15.92
N ILE A 247 5.99 15.54 -16.09
CA ILE A 247 5.97 16.41 -17.27
C ILE A 247 7.16 17.38 -17.23
N ALA A 248 7.53 17.89 -16.07
CA ALA A 248 8.60 18.88 -15.93
C ALA A 248 10.01 18.25 -15.88
N SER A 249 10.17 17.09 -15.24
CA SER A 249 11.47 16.52 -14.89
C SER A 249 12.41 16.26 -16.08
N PRO A 250 11.96 15.80 -17.26
CA PRO A 250 12.87 15.55 -18.39
C PRO A 250 13.52 16.82 -18.96
N TRP A 251 12.99 17.99 -18.63
CA TRP A 251 13.52 19.30 -19.05
C TRP A 251 14.43 19.94 -18.01
N MET A 252 14.44 19.40 -16.80
CA MET A 252 15.15 19.94 -15.64
C MET A 252 16.33 19.05 -15.19
N ILE A 253 16.32 17.78 -15.59
CA ILE A 253 17.21 16.74 -15.07
C ILE A 253 17.84 15.98 -16.24
N ASP A 254 19.15 15.73 -16.14
CA ASP A 254 19.91 14.95 -17.12
C ASP A 254 19.61 13.44 -17.04
N GLY A 255 20.00 12.68 -18.07
CA GLY A 255 19.78 11.22 -18.15
C GLY A 255 18.54 10.80 -18.95
N GLY A 256 17.88 11.74 -19.61
CA GLY A 256 16.74 11.49 -20.50
C GLY A 256 17.14 10.95 -21.87
N SER A 257 16.71 9.73 -22.19
CA SER A 257 16.64 9.26 -23.57
C SER A 257 15.42 9.89 -24.26
N LEU A 258 15.44 10.06 -25.59
CA LEU A 258 14.29 10.58 -26.34
C LEU A 258 13.02 9.77 -26.04
N ALA A 259 13.14 8.44 -26.02
CA ALA A 259 12.04 7.54 -25.69
C ALA A 259 11.55 7.71 -24.23
N GLY A 260 12.47 7.86 -23.27
CA GLY A 260 12.17 8.12 -21.87
C GLY A 260 11.40 9.44 -21.69
N THR A 261 11.87 10.52 -22.31
CA THR A 261 11.20 11.82 -22.27
C THR A 261 9.77 11.75 -22.81
N PHE A 262 9.56 11.16 -23.99
CA PHE A 262 8.21 10.99 -24.54
C PHE A 262 7.33 10.10 -23.66
N SER A 263 7.88 9.01 -23.11
CA SER A 263 7.17 8.16 -22.15
C SER A 263 6.70 8.97 -20.95
N ASN A 264 7.58 9.76 -20.33
CA ASN A 264 7.23 10.56 -19.15
C ASN A 264 6.15 11.60 -19.44
N GLN A 265 6.20 12.26 -20.61
CA GLN A 265 5.15 13.20 -21.02
C GLN A 265 3.80 12.50 -21.19
N ILE A 266 3.76 11.40 -21.93
CA ILE A 266 2.52 10.66 -22.20
C ILE A 266 1.94 10.11 -20.89
N VAL A 267 2.77 9.48 -20.07
CA VAL A 267 2.36 8.90 -18.79
C VAL A 267 1.90 9.98 -17.83
N GLY A 268 2.65 11.07 -17.69
CA GLY A 268 2.31 12.22 -16.84
C GLY A 268 0.97 12.84 -17.24
N LEU A 269 0.77 13.17 -18.52
CA LEU A 269 -0.49 13.72 -19.02
C LEU A 269 -1.68 12.75 -18.80
N THR A 270 -1.45 11.46 -18.99
CA THR A 270 -2.48 10.43 -18.77
C THR A 270 -2.85 10.34 -17.30
N ILE A 271 -1.88 10.26 -16.37
CA ILE A 271 -2.14 10.23 -14.93
C ILE A 271 -2.88 11.51 -14.48
N LEU A 272 -2.47 12.67 -14.99
CA LEU A 272 -3.15 13.94 -14.73
C LEU A 272 -4.61 13.88 -15.14
N ALA A 273 -4.88 13.47 -16.38
CA ALA A 273 -6.23 13.35 -16.92
C ALA A 273 -7.09 12.34 -16.16
N LEU A 274 -6.52 11.19 -15.74
CA LEU A 274 -7.23 10.15 -15.00
C LEU A 274 -7.52 10.51 -13.54
N SER A 275 -6.81 11.49 -12.98
CA SER A 275 -6.95 11.91 -11.57
C SER A 275 -8.10 12.90 -11.33
N LEU A 276 -8.62 13.54 -12.40
CA LEU A 276 -9.67 14.57 -12.32
C LEU A 276 -11.12 14.04 -12.26
N PRO A 277 -11.52 13.01 -13.04
CA PRO A 277 -12.93 12.60 -13.12
C PRO A 277 -13.46 12.07 -11.79
N ARG A 278 -14.66 12.50 -11.39
CA ARG A 278 -15.36 11.90 -10.24
C ARG A 278 -15.78 10.48 -10.61
N GLY A 279 -15.30 9.49 -9.85
CA GLY A 279 -15.64 8.09 -10.06
C GLY A 279 -17.06 7.79 -9.59
N ARG A 280 -17.59 6.63 -9.99
CA ARG A 280 -18.83 6.10 -9.38
C ARG A 280 -18.56 5.75 -7.92
N ARG A 281 -19.44 6.19 -7.03
CA ARG A 281 -19.47 5.74 -5.64
C ARG A 281 -20.25 4.45 -5.52
N SER A 282 -19.87 3.64 -4.56
CA SER A 282 -20.64 2.50 -4.12
C SER A 282 -21.98 2.95 -3.51
N GLN A 283 -22.87 2.00 -3.26
CA GLN A 283 -24.10 2.23 -2.50
C GLN A 283 -23.85 2.22 -0.98
N GLU A 284 -22.58 2.18 -0.56
CA GLU A 284 -22.18 2.19 0.84
C GLU A 284 -22.18 3.61 1.40
N HIS A 285 -22.49 3.74 2.68
CA HIS A 285 -22.51 5.01 3.39
C HIS A 285 -21.51 4.97 4.55
N TYR A 286 -20.64 5.97 4.60
CA TYR A 286 -19.57 6.14 5.59
C TYR A 286 -19.96 7.21 6.63
N GLY A 287 -21.26 7.40 6.82
CA GLY A 287 -21.84 8.34 7.79
C GLY A 287 -21.35 9.77 7.56
N SER A 288 -20.76 10.38 8.59
CA SER A 288 -20.25 11.76 8.51
C SER A 288 -19.05 11.94 7.57
N TRP A 289 -18.49 10.87 7.01
CA TRP A 289 -17.36 10.89 6.08
C TRP A 289 -17.80 11.07 4.62
N ASP A 290 -19.07 10.84 4.30
CA ASP A 290 -19.60 10.91 2.92
C ASP A 290 -19.33 12.26 2.23
N ARG A 291 -19.20 13.32 3.03
CA ARG A 291 -18.84 14.69 2.58
C ARG A 291 -17.42 14.83 2.04
N PHE A 292 -16.49 13.98 2.49
CA PHE A 292 -15.09 14.02 2.09
C PHE A 292 -14.79 13.13 0.90
N ILE A 293 -15.61 12.11 0.68
CA ILE A 293 -15.54 11.26 -0.51
C ILE A 293 -15.87 12.15 -1.72
N VAL A 294 -15.15 12.02 -2.84
CA VAL A 294 -15.26 12.87 -4.05
C VAL A 294 -15.29 12.10 -5.35
#